data_AF-A0AAU9TU27-F1
#
_entry.id   AF-A0AAU9TU27-F1
#
_cell.length_a   1.000
_cell.length_b   1.000
_cell.length_c   1.000
_cell.angle_alpha   90.00
_cell.angle_beta   90.00
_cell.angle_gamma   90.00
#
_symmetry.space_group_name_H-M   'P 1'
#
loop_
_entity.id
_entity.type
_entity.pdbx_description
1 polymer ?
#
loop_
_entity_poly.entity_id
_entity_poly.type
_entity_poly.pdbx_seq_one_letter_code
_entity_poly.pdbx_strand_id
1 'polypeptide(L)'
;MSLSTALQNKILLDAINMDLVSCFVNNKFDVIIFNPPYVVTESAECGGCGIEASWAGGIKGREIIDRLLDMIPKYLSPDGIFYLLLIKENIPTEVVQIMFKYGFKSETIITRQVRNEQQVVLKFYR
;
A
#
# COMPACT_ATOMS: atom_id res chain seq x y z
N MET A 1 -8.53 -10.12 1.75
CA MET A 1 -9.36 -11.00 0.87
C MET A 1 -8.89 -12.42 1.07
N SER A 2 -9.77 -13.41 1.27
CA SER A 2 -9.38 -14.81 1.46
C SER A 2 -9.69 -15.66 0.22
N LEU A 3 -9.07 -16.84 0.11
CA LEU A 3 -9.38 -17.82 -0.94
C LEU A 3 -10.87 -18.22 -0.91
N SER A 4 -11.46 -18.31 0.28
CA SER A 4 -12.90 -18.57 0.44
C SER A 4 -13.77 -17.47 -0.19
N THR A 5 -13.40 -16.20 -0.02
CA THR A 5 -14.08 -15.08 -0.68
C THR A 5 -13.93 -15.16 -2.20
N ALA A 6 -12.75 -15.50 -2.71
CA ALA A 6 -12.53 -15.65 -4.15
C ALA A 6 -13.39 -16.76 -4.77
N LEU A 7 -13.46 -17.92 -4.11
CA LEU A 7 -14.31 -19.05 -4.54
C LEU A 7 -15.79 -18.66 -4.61
N GLN A 8 -16.29 -17.94 -3.60
CA GLN A 8 -17.68 -17.44 -3.60
C GLN A 8 -17.96 -16.47 -4.75
N ASN A 9 -16.97 -15.64 -5.12
CA ASN A 9 -17.07 -14.71 -6.23
C ASN A 9 -16.73 -15.32 -7.60
N LYS A 10 -16.41 -16.62 -7.65
CA LYS A 10 -16.04 -17.36 -8.88
C LYS A 10 -14.85 -16.72 -9.61
N ILE A 11 -13.89 -16.19 -8.87
CA ILE A 11 -12.65 -15.63 -9.41
C ILE A 11 -11.46 -16.53 -9.08
N LEU A 12 -10.46 -16.54 -9.96
CA LEU A 12 -9.18 -17.16 -9.69
C LEU A 12 -8.34 -16.21 -8.83
N LEU A 13 -7.80 -16.72 -7.72
CA LEU A 13 -6.94 -15.98 -6.81
C LEU A 13 -5.85 -16.92 -6.29
N ASP A 14 -4.60 -16.53 -6.48
CA ASP A 14 -3.46 -17.13 -5.79
C ASP A 14 -3.11 -16.27 -4.57
N ALA A 15 -2.86 -16.92 -3.43
CA ALA A 15 -2.47 -16.28 -2.20
C ALA A 15 -1.11 -16.78 -1.74
N ILE A 16 -0.23 -15.86 -1.38
CA ILE A 16 1.12 -16.16 -0.89
C ILE A 16 1.29 -15.44 0.45
N ASN A 17 1.73 -16.16 1.48
CA ASN A 17 2.09 -15.56 2.77
C ASN A 17 3.57 -15.16 2.72
N MET A 18 3.83 -13.86 2.75
CA MET A 18 5.17 -13.29 2.62
C MET A 18 5.19 -11.85 3.14
N ASP A 19 6.39 -11.33 3.39
CA ASP A 19 6.60 -9.92 3.73
C ASP A 19 6.62 -9.06 2.46
N LEU A 20 5.59 -8.21 2.34
CA LEU A 20 5.36 -7.28 1.22
C LEU A 20 5.50 -7.96 -0.15
N VAL A 21 6.54 -7.60 -0.92
CA VAL A 21 6.81 -8.09 -2.29
C VAL A 21 8.16 -8.80 -2.40
N SER A 22 8.72 -9.25 -1.27
CA SER A 22 10.10 -9.74 -1.14
C SER A 22 10.44 -10.98 -2.00
N CYS A 23 9.46 -11.84 -2.30
CA CYS A 23 9.68 -13.09 -3.02
C CYS A 23 9.34 -13.03 -4.52
N PHE A 24 8.96 -11.87 -5.05
CA PHE A 24 8.60 -11.73 -6.45
C PHE A 24 9.80 -11.41 -7.35
N VAL A 25 9.63 -11.64 -8.65
CA VAL A 25 10.59 -11.21 -9.68
C VAL A 25 10.34 -9.74 -10.06
N ASN A 26 11.39 -9.06 -10.53
CA ASN A 26 11.32 -7.65 -10.91
C ASN A 26 10.38 -7.41 -12.10
N ASN A 27 9.86 -6.18 -12.22
CA ASN A 27 9.03 -5.71 -13.34
C ASN A 27 7.86 -6.63 -13.70
N LYS A 28 7.24 -7.27 -12.69
CA LYS A 28 6.25 -8.32 -12.90
C LYS A 28 4.81 -7.82 -12.89
N PHE A 29 4.56 -6.70 -12.20
CA PHE A 29 3.21 -6.27 -11.88
C PHE A 29 2.80 -5.05 -12.70
N ASP A 30 1.74 -5.20 -13.49
CA ASP A 30 1.10 -4.09 -14.20
C ASP A 30 0.20 -3.27 -13.28
N VAL A 31 -0.33 -3.88 -12.23
CA VAL A 31 -1.12 -3.19 -11.21
C VAL A 31 -0.70 -3.68 -9.83
N ILE A 32 -0.37 -2.75 -8.94
CA ILE A 32 -0.19 -3.00 -7.51
C ILE A 32 -1.25 -2.18 -6.77
N ILE A 33 -1.97 -2.80 -5.84
CA ILE A 33 -2.95 -2.13 -4.98
C ILE A 33 -2.56 -2.42 -3.54
N PHE A 34 -2.44 -1.38 -2.73
CA PHE A 34 -2.16 -1.53 -1.32
C PHE A 34 -3.11 -0.72 -0.44
N ASN A 35 -3.80 -1.44 0.43
CA ASN A 35 -4.53 -0.89 1.57
C ASN A 35 -3.70 -1.21 2.83
N PRO A 36 -2.73 -0.35 3.19
CA PRO A 36 -1.73 -0.63 4.22
C PRO A 36 -2.32 -0.62 5.64
N PRO A 37 -1.57 -1.11 6.64
CA PRO A 37 -1.77 -0.68 8.02
C PRO A 37 -1.35 0.80 8.15
N TYR A 38 -2.32 1.71 8.02
CA TYR A 38 -2.09 3.17 7.99
C TYR A 38 -2.38 3.89 9.31
N VAL A 39 -2.77 3.17 10.37
CA VAL A 39 -3.10 3.80 11.66
C VAL A 39 -1.81 4.17 12.38
N VAL A 40 -1.77 5.38 12.94
CA VAL A 40 -0.65 5.84 13.76
C VAL A 40 -0.63 5.06 15.06
N THR A 41 0.48 4.37 15.33
CA THR A 41 0.72 3.57 16.53
C THR A 41 2.15 3.79 17.02
N GLU A 42 2.51 3.20 18.15
CA GLU A 42 3.93 3.11 18.52
C GLU A 42 4.65 2.13 17.57
N SER A 43 5.95 2.35 17.32
CA SER A 43 6.74 1.44 16.46
C SER A 43 6.78 0.01 16.99
N ALA A 44 6.72 -0.17 18.31
CA ALA A 44 6.70 -1.49 18.94
C ALA A 44 5.43 -2.30 18.62
N GLU A 45 4.35 -1.63 18.19
CA GLU A 45 3.10 -2.27 17.79
C GLU A 45 3.08 -2.62 16.28
N CYS A 46 4.10 -2.17 15.53
CA CYS A 46 4.22 -2.40 14.09
C CYS A 46 5.03 -3.68 13.80
N GLY A 47 4.67 -4.39 12.71
CA GLY A 47 5.40 -5.59 12.27
C GLY A 47 5.00 -6.90 12.97
N GLY A 48 3.90 -6.90 13.72
CA GLY A 48 3.26 -8.13 14.22
C GLY A 48 2.74 -9.02 13.08
N CYS A 49 2.42 -10.28 13.41
CA CYS A 49 1.82 -11.24 12.48
C CYS A 49 0.33 -11.51 12.76
N GLY A 50 -0.22 -10.91 13.81
CA GLY A 50 -1.61 -11.06 14.21
C GLY A 50 -2.53 -10.06 13.53
N ILE A 51 -3.69 -9.82 14.15
CA ILE A 51 -4.70 -8.92 13.62
C ILE A 51 -4.23 -7.46 13.61
N GLU A 52 -3.30 -7.11 14.51
CA GLU A 52 -2.65 -5.81 14.61
C GLU A 52 -1.95 -5.40 13.31
N ALA A 53 -1.45 -6.36 12.54
CA ALA A 53 -0.83 -6.13 11.23
C ALA A 53 -1.80 -5.53 10.19
N SER A 54 -3.11 -5.56 10.46
CA SER A 54 -4.12 -4.95 9.59
C SER A 54 -4.27 -3.44 9.78
N TRP A 55 -3.77 -2.86 10.88
CA TRP A 55 -3.90 -1.43 11.15
C TRP A 55 -2.61 -0.74 11.63
N ALA A 56 -1.75 -1.41 12.41
CA ALA A 56 -0.63 -0.79 13.11
C ALA A 56 0.50 -0.38 12.15
N GLY A 57 0.53 0.91 11.81
CA GLY A 57 1.46 1.50 10.84
C GLY A 57 2.69 2.16 11.46
N GLY A 58 2.80 2.21 12.79
CA GLY A 58 3.90 2.85 13.50
C GLY A 58 3.87 4.38 13.40
N ILE A 59 5.04 5.01 13.41
CA ILE A 59 5.16 6.48 13.37
C ILE A 59 4.55 7.02 12.07
N LYS A 60 3.68 8.03 12.21
CA LYS A 60 2.85 8.58 11.11
C LYS A 60 1.98 7.53 10.40
N GLY A 61 1.85 6.31 10.93
CA GLY A 61 1.16 5.20 10.27
C GLY A 61 1.85 4.79 8.96
N ARG A 62 3.17 4.92 8.87
CA ARG A 62 3.90 4.84 7.60
C ARG A 62 5.08 3.90 7.55
N GLU A 63 5.45 3.21 8.63
CA GLU A 63 6.67 2.38 8.63
C GLU A 63 6.60 1.25 7.58
N ILE A 64 5.44 0.60 7.43
CA ILE A 64 5.23 -0.43 6.40
C ILE A 64 5.06 0.20 5.02
N ILE A 65 4.43 1.37 4.94
CA ILE A 65 4.21 2.11 3.70
C ILE A 65 5.56 2.49 3.09
N ASP A 66 6.40 3.17 3.86
CA ASP A 66 7.71 3.65 3.42
C ASP A 66 8.60 2.50 2.94
N ARG A 67 8.59 1.37 3.66
CA ARG A 67 9.27 0.14 3.22
C ARG A 67 8.78 -0.34 1.86
N LEU A 68 7.47 -0.32 1.62
CA LEU A 68 6.92 -0.73 0.32
C LEU A 68 7.28 0.29 -0.77
N LEU A 69 7.22 1.60 -0.49
CA LEU A 69 7.53 2.65 -1.48
C LEU A 69 8.94 2.46 -2.07
N ASP A 70 9.92 2.09 -1.25
CA ASP A 70 11.29 1.79 -1.70
C ASP A 70 11.37 0.54 -2.61
N MET A 71 10.42 -0.37 -2.49
CA MET A 71 10.35 -1.60 -3.29
C MET A 71 9.61 -1.39 -4.62
N ILE A 72 8.61 -0.49 -4.68
CA ILE A 72 7.75 -0.30 -5.86
C ILE A 72 8.53 -0.14 -7.18
N PRO A 73 9.60 0.69 -7.28
CA PRO A 73 10.30 0.91 -8.54
C PRO A 73 10.88 -0.36 -9.17
N LYS A 74 11.20 -1.38 -8.35
CA LYS A 74 11.80 -2.65 -8.76
C LYS A 74 10.78 -3.66 -9.26
N TYR A 75 9.57 -3.66 -8.71
CA TYR A 75 8.58 -4.71 -8.97
C TYR A 75 7.48 -4.30 -9.95
N LEU A 76 7.21 -3.00 -10.08
CA LEU A 76 6.24 -2.48 -11.02
C LEU A 76 6.79 -2.54 -12.46
N SER A 77 5.98 -3.02 -13.40
CA SER A 77 6.33 -3.05 -14.82
C SER A 77 6.50 -1.61 -15.39
N PRO A 78 7.10 -1.44 -16.59
CA PRO A 78 7.32 -0.11 -17.19
C PRO A 78 6.05 0.74 -17.28
N ASP A 79 4.93 0.13 -17.69
CA ASP A 79 3.62 0.77 -17.83
C ASP A 79 2.70 0.51 -16.62
N GLY A 80 3.26 -0.02 -15.54
CA GLY A 80 2.50 -0.43 -14.37
C GLY A 80 2.00 0.74 -13.54
N ILE A 81 0.92 0.51 -12.80
CA ILE A 81 0.25 1.50 -11.96
C ILE A 81 0.21 1.01 -10.52
N PHE A 82 0.53 1.90 -9.58
CA PHE A 82 0.44 1.61 -8.15
C PHE A 82 -0.66 2.47 -7.50
N TYR A 83 -1.63 1.82 -6.84
CA TYR A 83 -2.68 2.47 -6.06
C TYR A 83 -2.42 2.29 -4.57
N LEU A 84 -2.47 3.39 -3.82
CA LEU A 84 -2.21 3.41 -2.38
C LEU A 84 -3.33 4.17 -1.65
N LEU A 85 -3.94 3.52 -0.65
CA LEU A 85 -4.83 4.18 0.29
C LEU A 85 -4.01 4.81 1.43
N LEU A 86 -4.33 6.05 1.77
CA LEU A 86 -3.77 6.78 2.91
C LEU A 86 -4.87 7.51 3.68
N ILE A 87 -4.56 7.90 4.92
CA ILE A 87 -5.30 8.91 5.69
C ILE A 87 -4.48 10.20 5.79
N LYS A 88 -5.13 11.29 6.22
CA LYS A 88 -4.49 12.61 6.39
C LYS A 88 -3.25 12.54 7.28
N GLU A 89 -3.29 11.72 8.33
CA GLU A 89 -2.24 11.50 9.32
C GLU A 89 -0.98 10.88 8.71
N ASN A 90 -1.09 10.17 7.58
CA ASN A 90 0.06 9.64 6.85
C ASN A 90 0.83 10.71 6.07
N ILE A 91 0.34 11.95 6.04
CA ILE A 91 0.96 13.06 5.32
C ILE A 91 1.15 12.70 3.83
N PRO A 92 0.06 12.55 3.04
CA PRO A 92 0.12 12.10 1.65
C PRO A 92 1.08 12.89 0.75
N THR A 93 1.31 14.17 1.06
CA THR A 93 2.26 15.04 0.37
C THR A 93 3.71 14.53 0.49
N GLU A 94 4.12 14.02 1.66
CA GLU A 94 5.45 13.41 1.84
C GLU A 94 5.57 12.12 1.01
N VAL A 95 4.52 11.30 0.99
CA VAL A 95 4.48 10.05 0.20
C VAL A 95 4.62 10.34 -1.29
N VAL A 96 3.92 11.36 -1.79
CA VAL A 96 4.08 11.84 -3.18
C VAL A 96 5.50 12.29 -3.46
N GLN A 97 6.14 13.03 -2.55
CA GLN A 97 7.52 13.47 -2.71
C GLN A 97 8.51 12.31 -2.75
N ILE A 98 8.31 11.25 -1.96
CA ILE A 98 9.13 10.03 -1.99
C ILE A 98 9.05 9.39 -3.38
N MET A 99 7.83 9.12 -3.85
CA MET A 99 7.62 8.48 -5.16
C MET A 99 8.10 9.35 -6.33
N PHE A 100 7.98 10.68 -6.21
CA PHE A 100 8.52 11.62 -7.19
C PHE A 100 10.04 11.50 -7.34
N LYS A 101 10.79 11.29 -6.24
CA LYS A 101 12.25 11.04 -6.28
C LYS A 101 12.60 9.76 -7.05
N TYR A 102 11.71 8.78 -7.05
CA TYR A 102 11.84 7.55 -7.84
C TYR A 102 11.35 7.70 -9.29
N GLY A 103 10.97 8.91 -9.73
CA GLY A 103 10.54 9.21 -11.09
C GLY A 103 9.06 8.94 -11.37
N PHE A 104 8.24 8.78 -10.32
CA PHE A 104 6.80 8.59 -10.49
C PHE A 104 6.04 9.91 -10.47
N LYS A 105 5.03 10.01 -11.33
CA LYS A 105 3.95 10.99 -11.24
C LYS A 105 2.87 10.45 -10.30
N SER A 106 2.09 11.36 -9.74
CA SER A 106 1.01 11.02 -8.82
C SER A 106 -0.29 11.74 -9.18
N GLU A 107 -1.41 11.07 -8.98
CA GLU A 107 -2.76 11.62 -9.15
C GLU A 107 -3.63 11.21 -7.96
N THR A 108 -4.37 12.16 -7.39
CA THR A 108 -5.40 11.85 -6.38
C THR A 108 -6.67 11.41 -7.09
N ILE A 109 -7.04 10.15 -6.93
CA ILE A 109 -8.19 9.55 -7.63
C ILE A 109 -9.49 9.83 -6.91
N ILE A 110 -9.47 9.67 -5.59
CA ILE A 110 -10.64 9.92 -4.75
C ILE A 110 -10.20 10.30 -3.36
N THR A 111 -10.93 11.26 -2.78
CA THR A 111 -10.85 11.63 -1.37
C THR A 111 -12.23 11.45 -0.76
N ARG A 112 -12.30 10.82 0.41
CA ARG A 112 -13.56 10.58 1.11
C ARG A 112 -13.40 10.82 2.60
N GLN A 113 -14.35 11.56 3.18
CA GLN A 113 -14.49 11.62 4.63
C GLN A 113 -15.33 10.42 5.11
N VAL A 114 -14.78 9.63 6.02
CA VAL A 114 -15.46 8.49 6.65
C VAL A 114 -15.28 8.62 8.16
N ARG A 115 -16.37 8.97 8.87
CA ARG A 115 -16.32 9.27 10.31
C ARG A 115 -15.23 10.31 10.59
N ASN A 116 -14.23 9.95 11.39
CA ASN A 116 -13.13 10.80 11.81
C ASN A 116 -11.89 10.69 10.90
N GLU A 117 -11.94 9.87 9.85
CA GLU A 117 -10.83 9.67 8.92
C GLU A 117 -11.09 10.35 7.58
N GLN A 118 -10.11 11.11 7.09
CA GLN A 118 -10.09 11.59 5.71
C GLN A 118 -9.21 10.65 4.90
N GLN A 119 -9.84 9.77 4.13
CA GLN A 119 -9.17 8.78 3.29
C GLN A 119 -8.90 9.33 1.90
N VAL A 120 -7.73 9.02 1.35
CA VAL A 120 -7.32 9.40 0.00
C VAL A 120 -6.71 8.20 -0.72
N VAL A 121 -7.10 7.98 -1.97
CA VAL A 121 -6.45 7.01 -2.86
C VAL A 121 -5.56 7.77 -3.84
N LEU A 122 -4.27 7.49 -3.77
CA LEU A 122 -3.28 7.99 -4.71
C LEU A 122 -2.99 6.93 -5.79
N LYS A 123 -2.81 7.40 -7.01
CA LYS A 123 -2.32 6.62 -8.15
C LYS A 123 -0.93 7.10 -8.50
N PHE A 124 0.03 6.18 -8.62
CA PHE A 124 1.39 6.43 -9.07
C PHE A 124 1.66 5.74 -10.40
N TYR A 125 2.33 6.44 -11.32
CA TYR A 125 2.65 5.96 -12.68
C TYR A 125 3.89 6.70 -13.23
N ARG A 126 4.49 6.21 -14.32
CA ARG A 126 5.65 6.84 -15.00
C ARG A 126 5.19 7.73 -16.16
#